data_AF-A0A1F7X7V3-F1
#
_entry.id   AF-A0A1F7X7V3-F1
#
_cell.length_a   1.000
_cell.length_b   1.000
_cell.length_c   1.000
_cell.angle_alpha   90.00
_cell.angle_beta   90.00
_cell.angle_gamma   90.00
#
_symmetry.space_group_name_H-M   'P 1'
#
loop_
_entity.id
_entity.type
_entity.pdbx_description
1 polymer ?
#
loop_
_entity_poly.entity_id
_entity_poly.type
_entity_poly.pdbx_seq_one_letter_code
_entity_poly.pdbx_strand_id
1 'polypeptide(L)'
;MGIAEVFIGSMQQLLFQLFNFIPKILVALLIWVVGKYLISLVVKLLKKVRVEGAKPVNKLVETLAFILLPLGKVLLFLIVLDYLGIGSSVIQALVSGFTFAIAIAVGLAFGKALEPDAKAVVDSVKKQLEK
;
A
#
# COMPACT_ATOMS: atom_id res chain seq x y z
N MET A 1 2.29 19.81 -39.80
CA MET A 1 3.36 19.25 -38.96
C MET A 1 3.73 17.89 -39.52
N GLY A 2 4.99 17.73 -39.92
CA GLY A 2 5.48 16.46 -40.47
C GLY A 2 5.69 15.42 -39.36
N ILE A 3 5.53 14.14 -39.67
CA ILE A 3 5.81 13.02 -38.75
C ILE A 3 7.22 13.08 -38.14
N ALA A 4 8.19 13.62 -38.89
CA ALA A 4 9.56 13.83 -38.42
C ALA A 4 9.66 14.89 -37.31
N GLU A 5 8.86 15.95 -37.39
CA GLU A 5 8.83 17.02 -36.37
C GLU A 5 8.20 16.50 -35.07
N VAL A 6 7.12 15.72 -35.17
CA VAL A 6 6.48 15.08 -34.01
C VAL A 6 7.46 14.12 -33.33
N PHE A 7 8.19 13.32 -34.13
CA PHE A 7 9.19 12.40 -33.61
C PHE A 7 10.31 13.14 -32.86
N ILE A 8 10.91 14.15 -33.48
CA ILE A 8 11.98 14.95 -32.86
C ILE A 8 11.48 15.66 -31.60
N GLY A 9 10.29 16.25 -31.65
CA GLY A 9 9.67 16.89 -30.49
C GLY A 9 9.44 15.91 -29.34
N SER A 10 8.96 14.70 -29.62
CA SER A 10 8.79 13.66 -28.59
C SER A 10 10.11 13.20 -27.97
N MET A 11 11.18 13.05 -28.77
CA MET A 11 12.52 12.69 -28.28
C MET A 11 13.09 13.80 -27.39
N GLN A 12 12.97 15.06 -27.81
CA GLN A 12 13.42 16.21 -27.03
C GLN A 12 12.68 16.31 -25.69
N GLN A 13 11.37 16.06 -25.69
CA GLN A 13 10.57 16.04 -24.47
C GLN A 13 10.99 14.93 -23.51
N LEU A 14 11.26 13.72 -24.02
CA LEU A 14 11.77 12.62 -23.19
C LEU A 14 13.12 12.97 -22.56
N LEU A 15 14.05 13.52 -23.34
CA LEU A 15 15.36 13.95 -22.82
C LEU A 15 15.19 15.02 -21.74
N PHE A 16 14.34 16.02 -21.96
CA PHE A 16 14.07 17.05 -20.97
C PHE A 16 13.46 16.48 -19.68
N GLN A 17 12.56 15.50 -19.78
CA GLN A 17 12.01 14.81 -18.62
C GLN A 17 13.09 14.04 -17.85
N LEU A 18 14.00 13.34 -18.56
CA LEU A 18 15.11 12.62 -17.93
C LEU A 18 16.06 13.57 -17.19
N PHE A 19 16.42 14.69 -17.79
CA PHE A 19 17.25 15.70 -17.12
C PHE A 19 16.58 16.26 -15.87
N ASN A 20 15.28 16.54 -15.92
CA ASN A 20 14.51 17.00 -14.75
C ASN A 20 14.27 15.91 -13.70
N PHE A 21 14.50 14.64 -14.02
CA PHE A 21 14.38 13.55 -13.06
C PHE A 21 15.57 13.52 -12.08
N ILE A 22 16.76 13.95 -12.51
CA ILE A 22 17.97 13.95 -11.67
C ILE A 22 17.79 14.84 -10.42
N PRO A 23 17.36 16.12 -10.53
CA PRO A 23 17.07 16.94 -9.35
C PRO A 23 15.99 16.32 -8.45
N LYS A 24 14.96 15.70 -9.03
CA LYS A 24 13.90 15.04 -8.25
C LYS A 24 14.44 13.88 -7.42
N ILE A 25 15.33 13.05 -7.97
CA ILE A 25 15.96 11.96 -7.20
C ILE A 25 16.74 12.53 -6.00
N LEU A 26 17.45 13.65 -6.18
CA LEU A 26 18.20 14.27 -5.08
C LEU A 26 17.28 14.75 -3.96
N VAL A 27 16.15 15.39 -4.30
CA VAL A 27 15.16 15.83 -3.31
C VAL A 27 14.49 14.62 -2.65
N ALA A 28 14.16 13.57 -3.39
CA ALA A 28 13.64 12.31 -2.85
C ALA A 28 14.60 11.68 -1.83
N LEU A 29 15.90 11.68 -2.11
CA LEU A 29 16.92 11.19 -1.19
C LEU A 29 17.00 12.07 0.08
N LEU A 30 16.87 13.38 -0.06
CA LEU A 30 16.81 14.31 1.07
C LEU A 30 15.58 14.02 1.95
N ILE A 31 14.40 13.88 1.34
CA ILE A 31 13.15 13.51 2.03
C ILE A 31 13.34 12.18 2.79
N TRP A 32 13.99 11.19 2.17
CA TRP A 32 14.25 9.90 2.79
C TRP A 32 15.12 10.02 4.05
N VAL A 33 16.21 10.80 3.97
CA VAL A 33 17.12 11.01 5.11
C VAL A 33 16.40 11.76 6.24
N VAL A 34 15.75 12.88 5.92
CA VAL A 34 15.03 13.71 6.89
C VAL A 34 13.86 12.93 7.50
N GLY A 35 13.09 12.21 6.69
CA GLY A 35 11.95 11.42 7.14
C GLY A 35 12.35 10.31 8.11
N LYS A 36 13.44 9.59 7.85
CA LYS A 36 13.96 8.57 8.79
C LYS A 36 14.31 9.18 10.14
N TYR A 37 14.93 10.36 10.12
CA TYR A 37 15.26 11.09 11.34
C TYR A 37 13.99 11.50 12.10
N LEU A 38 13.00 12.09 11.41
CA LEU A 38 11.71 12.47 12.00
C LEU A 38 10.95 11.28 12.62
N ILE A 39 10.86 10.15 11.92
CA ILE A 39 10.21 8.93 12.45
C ILE A 39 10.90 8.48 13.74
N SER A 40 12.23 8.47 13.74
CA SER A 40 13.02 8.06 14.90
C SER A 40 12.83 9.02 16.08
N LEU A 41 12.72 10.32 15.80
CA LEU A 41 12.42 11.32 16.83
C LEU A 41 11.03 11.11 17.43
N VAL A 42 9.99 10.95 16.60
CA VAL A 42 8.61 10.73 17.07
C VAL A 42 8.53 9.50 17.96
N VAL A 43 9.16 8.40 17.56
CA VAL A 43 9.19 7.15 18.35
C VAL A 43 9.93 7.33 19.68
N LYS A 44 11.03 8.10 19.68
CA LYS A 44 11.76 8.43 20.93
C LYS A 44 10.90 9.29 21.86
N LEU A 45 10.18 10.27 21.33
CA LEU A 45 9.28 11.11 22.12
C LEU A 45 8.13 10.30 22.71
N LEU A 46 7.50 9.43 21.93
CA LEU A 46 6.48 8.49 22.42
C LEU A 46 6.99 7.65 23.60
N LYS A 47 8.21 7.11 23.50
CA LYS A 47 8.81 6.33 24.59
C LYS A 47 9.12 7.14 25.85
N LYS A 48 9.28 8.47 25.75
CA LYS A 48 9.47 9.36 26.91
C LYS A 48 8.17 9.62 27.70
N VAL A 49 6.99 9.36 27.11
CA VAL A 49 5.69 9.52 27.77
C VAL A 49 5.39 8.37 28.76
N ARG A 50 6.30 7.40 28.91
CA ARG A 50 6.18 6.31 29.88
C ARG A 50 6.09 6.87 31.30
N VAL A 51 5.05 6.48 32.03
CA VAL A 51 4.82 6.89 33.43
C VAL A 51 5.14 5.71 34.33
N GLU A 52 5.93 5.94 35.37
CA GLU A 52 6.22 4.91 36.38
C GLU A 52 4.92 4.55 37.13
N GLY A 53 4.59 3.25 37.19
CA GLY A 53 3.37 2.74 37.84
C GLY A 53 2.19 2.46 36.90
N ALA A 54 2.11 3.10 35.73
CA ALA A 54 1.01 2.93 34.78
C ALA A 54 1.27 1.81 33.75
N LYS A 55 1.32 0.55 34.20
CA LYS A 55 1.54 -0.65 33.34
C LYS A 55 0.69 -0.71 32.06
N PRO A 56 -0.64 -0.48 32.08
CA PRO A 56 -1.45 -0.54 30.86
C PRO A 56 -1.07 0.55 29.85
N VAL A 57 -0.77 1.77 30.32
CA VAL A 57 -0.36 2.90 29.46
C VAL A 57 0.98 2.61 28.81
N ASN A 58 1.95 2.10 29.59
CA ASN A 58 3.28 1.79 29.06
C ASN A 58 3.24 0.68 28.00
N LYS A 59 2.34 -0.30 28.14
CA LYS A 59 2.12 -1.36 27.14
C LYS A 59 1.54 -0.78 25.84
N LEU A 60 0.57 0.13 25.93
CA LEU A 60 0.04 0.84 24.76
C LEU A 60 1.12 1.64 24.03
N VAL A 61 1.91 2.43 24.78
CA VAL A 61 3.03 3.20 24.22
C VAL A 61 4.03 2.31 23.50
N GLU A 62 4.33 1.13 24.05
CA GLU A 62 5.22 0.15 23.44
C GLU A 62 4.64 -0.47 22.16
N THR A 63 3.38 -0.87 22.16
CA THR A 63 2.69 -1.38 20.97
C THR A 63 2.62 -0.32 19.87
N LEU A 64 2.27 0.92 20.22
CA LEU A 64 2.28 2.04 19.30
C LEU A 64 3.67 2.27 18.72
N ALA A 65 4.71 2.35 19.55
CA ALA A 65 6.08 2.52 19.08
C ALA A 65 6.55 1.38 18.15
N PHE A 66 6.12 0.15 18.44
CA PHE A 66 6.44 -1.03 17.63
C PHE A 66 5.78 -0.97 16.24
N ILE A 67 4.53 -0.51 16.15
CA ILE A 67 3.81 -0.38 14.87
C ILE A 67 4.28 0.85 14.09
N LEU A 68 4.56 1.95 14.79
CA LEU A 68 4.87 3.25 14.15
C LEU A 68 6.21 3.24 13.41
N LEU A 69 7.18 2.43 13.84
CA LEU A 69 8.47 2.28 13.16
C LEU A 69 8.37 1.67 11.75
N PRO A 70 7.83 0.45 11.57
CA PRO A 70 7.65 -0.14 10.24
C PRO A 70 6.61 0.63 9.44
N LEU A 71 5.50 1.07 10.05
CA LEU A 71 4.47 1.82 9.34
C LEU A 71 4.99 3.17 8.85
N GLY A 72 5.72 3.90 9.69
CA GLY A 72 6.35 5.17 9.32
C GLY A 72 7.35 5.00 8.17
N LYS A 73 8.11 3.91 8.14
CA LYS A 73 9.03 3.60 7.03
C LYS A 73 8.28 3.33 5.72
N VAL A 74 7.19 2.58 5.78
CA VAL A 74 6.33 2.31 4.61
C VAL A 74 5.72 3.61 4.09
N LEU A 75 5.18 4.45 4.97
CA LEU A 75 4.63 5.75 4.61
C LEU A 75 5.70 6.67 4.00
N LEU A 76 6.89 6.73 4.60
CA LEU A 76 7.99 7.50 4.05
C LEU A 76 8.38 7.02 2.65
N PHE A 77 8.44 5.71 2.46
CA PHE A 77 8.70 5.14 1.14
C PHE A 77 7.62 5.54 0.13
N LEU A 78 6.34 5.47 0.52
CA LEU A 78 5.23 5.92 -0.33
C LEU A 78 5.30 7.41 -0.66
N ILE A 79 5.64 8.26 0.31
CA ILE A 79 5.83 9.71 0.08
C ILE A 79 6.95 9.96 -0.93
N VAL A 80 8.06 9.22 -0.80
CA VAL A 80 9.17 9.30 -1.75
C VAL A 80 8.74 8.84 -3.14
N LEU A 81 8.00 7.73 -3.23
CA LEU A 81 7.45 7.25 -4.50
C LEU A 81 6.47 8.25 -5.11
N ASP A 82 5.64 8.90 -4.30
CA ASP A 82 4.68 9.90 -4.75
C ASP A 82 5.38 11.13 -5.31
N TYR A 83 6.43 11.59 -4.64
CA TYR A 83 7.28 12.67 -5.14
C TYR A 83 7.96 12.31 -6.48
N LEU A 84 8.32 11.04 -6.68
CA LEU A 84 8.85 10.54 -7.95
C LEU A 84 7.75 10.35 -9.03
N GLY A 85 6.48 10.51 -8.69
CA GLY A 85 5.34 10.43 -9.60
C GLY A 85 4.75 9.02 -9.76
N ILE A 86 5.18 8.06 -8.94
CA ILE A 86 4.68 6.66 -8.98
C ILE A 86 3.94 6.24 -7.70
N GLY A 87 3.93 7.08 -6.67
CA GLY A 87 3.34 6.75 -5.37
C GLY A 87 1.84 6.53 -5.44
N SER A 88 1.07 7.43 -6.06
CA SER A 88 -0.37 7.27 -6.25
C SER A 88 -0.74 5.95 -6.95
N SER A 89 -0.03 5.58 -8.01
CA SER A 89 -0.22 4.30 -8.71
C SER A 89 0.12 3.09 -7.83
N VAL A 90 1.21 3.16 -7.05
CA VAL A 90 1.59 2.10 -6.11
C VAL A 90 0.56 1.96 -4.99
N ILE A 91 0.09 3.09 -4.43
CA ILE A 91 -0.96 3.11 -3.41
C ILE A 91 -2.24 2.50 -3.98
N GLN A 92 -2.66 2.92 -5.17
CA GLN A 92 -3.84 2.37 -5.83
C GLN A 92 -3.69 0.86 -6.05
N ALA A 93 -2.54 0.39 -6.51
CA ALA A 93 -2.28 -1.03 -6.71
C ALA A 93 -2.36 -1.82 -5.40
N LEU A 94 -1.78 -1.30 -4.30
CA LEU A 94 -1.86 -1.92 -2.98
C LEU A 94 -3.29 -1.96 -2.45
N VAL A 95 -4.02 -0.85 -2.53
CA VAL A 95 -5.43 -0.75 -2.09
C VAL A 95 -6.33 -1.65 -2.92
N SER A 96 -6.16 -1.65 -4.24
CA SER A 96 -6.92 -2.50 -5.16
C SER A 96 -6.62 -3.97 -4.91
N GLY A 97 -5.33 -4.32 -4.79
CA GLY A 97 -4.89 -5.69 -4.48
C GLY A 97 -5.46 -6.19 -3.16
N PHE A 98 -5.45 -5.36 -2.12
CA PHE A 98 -6.06 -5.67 -0.83
C PHE A 98 -7.59 -5.82 -0.93
N THR A 99 -8.24 -4.92 -1.67
CA THR A 99 -9.69 -4.98 -1.92
C THR A 99 -10.06 -6.28 -2.63
N PHE A 100 -9.31 -6.68 -3.66
CA PHE A 100 -9.50 -7.95 -4.34
C PHE A 100 -9.24 -9.14 -3.43
N ALA A 101 -8.18 -9.10 -2.62
CA ALA A 101 -7.89 -10.15 -1.66
C ALA A 101 -9.05 -10.35 -0.67
N ILE A 102 -9.63 -9.27 -0.15
CA ILE A 102 -10.83 -9.34 0.70
C ILE A 102 -12.02 -9.89 -0.08
N ALA A 103 -12.30 -9.36 -1.27
CA ALA A 103 -13.43 -9.80 -2.08
C ALA A 103 -13.36 -11.31 -2.38
N ILE A 104 -12.16 -11.81 -2.71
CA ILE A 104 -11.89 -13.23 -2.93
C ILE A 104 -12.03 -14.01 -1.63
N ALA A 105 -11.41 -13.57 -0.54
CA ALA A 105 -11.48 -14.27 0.75
C ALA A 105 -12.92 -14.42 1.24
N VAL A 106 -13.69 -13.34 1.15
CA VAL A 106 -15.11 -13.32 1.50
C VAL A 106 -15.92 -14.18 0.54
N GLY A 107 -15.72 -14.04 -0.77
CA GLY A 107 -16.41 -14.85 -1.78
C GLY A 107 -16.16 -16.35 -1.63
N LEU A 108 -14.92 -16.75 -1.33
CA LEU A 108 -14.54 -18.13 -1.03
C LEU A 108 -15.14 -18.61 0.29
N ALA A 109 -15.15 -17.78 1.33
CA ALA A 109 -15.74 -18.12 2.62
C ALA A 109 -17.25 -18.38 2.50
N PHE A 110 -17.99 -17.51 1.80
CA PHE A 110 -19.40 -17.72 1.52
C PHE A 110 -19.63 -18.90 0.57
N GLY A 111 -18.84 -19.01 -0.50
CA GLY A 111 -18.94 -20.13 -1.44
C GLY A 111 -18.80 -21.49 -0.75
N LYS A 112 -17.84 -21.62 0.17
CA LYS A 112 -17.67 -22.84 0.97
C LYS A 112 -18.79 -23.04 2.00
N ALA A 113 -19.30 -21.96 2.61
CA ALA A 113 -20.39 -22.06 3.57
C ALA A 113 -21.71 -22.56 2.93
N LEU A 114 -21.96 -22.20 1.66
CA LEU A 114 -23.15 -22.59 0.88
C LEU A 114 -23.01 -23.93 0.15
N GLU A 115 -21.83 -24.56 0.19
CA GLU A 115 -21.55 -25.83 -0.49
C GLU A 115 -22.55 -26.96 -0.16
N PRO A 116 -22.96 -27.17 1.11
CA PRO A 116 -23.93 -28.22 1.45
C PRO A 116 -25.31 -27.97 0.85
N ASP A 117 -25.78 -26.72 0.89
CA ASP A 117 -27.10 -26.33 0.38
C ASP A 117 -27.14 -26.46 -1.14
N ALA A 118 -26.08 -26.03 -1.83
CA ALA A 118 -25.94 -26.20 -3.26
C ALA A 118 -25.97 -27.68 -3.66
N LYS A 119 -25.28 -28.55 -2.91
CA LYS A 119 -25.29 -30.00 -3.14
C LYS A 119 -26.68 -30.61 -2.98
N ALA A 120 -27.42 -30.21 -1.95
CA ALA A 120 -28.78 -30.70 -1.71
C ALA A 120 -29.73 -30.34 -2.88
N VAL A 121 -29.60 -29.13 -3.43
CA VAL A 121 -30.38 -28.70 -4.60
C VAL A 121 -30.03 -29.55 -5.82
N VAL A 122 -28.75 -29.73 -6.13
CA VAL A 122 -28.31 -30.53 -7.29
C VAL A 122 -28.79 -31.99 -7.18
N ASP A 123 -28.68 -32.59 -6.01
CA ASP A 123 -29.14 -33.97 -5.76
C ASP A 123 -30.66 -34.12 -5.95
N SER A 124 -31.44 -33.09 -5.55
CA SER A 124 -32.89 -33.10 -5.73
C SER A 124 -33.31 -33.06 -7.21
N VAL A 125 -32.62 -32.24 -8.02
CA VAL A 125 -32.87 -32.12 -9.46
C VAL A 125 -32.47 -33.41 -10.19
N LYS A 126 -31.31 -33.98 -9.84
CA LYS A 126 -30.85 -35.23 -10.46
C LYS A 126 -31.85 -36.37 -10.27
N LYS A 127 -32.41 -36.51 -9.07
CA LYS A 127 -33.44 -37.53 -8.77
C LYS A 127 -34.75 -37.34 -9.55
N GLN A 128 -35.07 -36.12 -9.96
CA GLN A 128 -36.25 -35.85 -10.78
C GLN A 128 -36.03 -36.15 -12.26
N LEU A 129 -34.80 -36.04 -12.75
CA LEU A 129 -34.44 -36.34 -14.14
C LEU A 129 -34.23 -37.84 -14.43
N GLU A 130 -33.89 -38.63 -13.40
CA GLU A 130 -33.72 -40.09 -13.52
C GLU A 130 -35.04 -40.87 -13.30
N LYS A 131 -36.17 -40.18 -13.13
CA LYS A 131 -37.53 -40.74 -13.13
C LYS A 131 -38.20 -40.58 -14.49
#